data_AF-A0A2D7NT52-F1
#
_entry.id   AF-A0A2D7NT52-F1
#
_cell.length_a   1.000
_cell.length_b   1.000
_cell.length_c   1.000
_cell.angle_alpha   90.00
_cell.angle_beta   90.00
_cell.angle_gamma   90.00
#
_symmetry.space_group_name_H-M   'P 1'
#
loop_
_entity.id
_entity.type
_entity.pdbx_description
1 polymer ?
#
loop_
_entity_poly.entity_id
_entity_poly.type
_entity_poly.pdbx_seq_one_letter_code
_entity_poly.pdbx_strand_id
1 'polypeptide(L)'
;MKYLFLTSSFYLFMVLSGCRDDAVPGSFYLSVQVSPDSAGSVIFNKGPHLEGTEIILNAVANDNYEFFAWNHLRDDGALNPLPVTMNSNLNTVAIFLFLDNDNDGLGDSDDVCLNTPYGESVNAEGCSASQLDGDNDGVSDALDQCPDTILGEEVDEMGCGDTDGDGLSNLVDICPNTPEAEIGNINNHGCHIFLGSYREGGVVFYLDETNEHGLVSDIQNLGEVGIVWGCYGTEIYNSNGTSIGTGAQNTLDILAYCNEDSTAAFYAANSVSQGYDDWFLPSHDELDKMHCLSEVIDSISALNGGEDFVFDDHYGYWSSTQDDENFAYFQDFKSGGNCTNSPESYPKRYLYLSVRAVRAF
;
A
#
# COMPACT_ATOMS: atom_id res chain seq x y z
N MET A 1 -22.22 -63.46 18.50
CA MET A 1 -22.61 -63.35 19.92
C MET A 1 -23.79 -62.38 19.96
N LYS A 2 -25.05 -62.80 19.87
CA LYS A 2 -25.89 -63.41 20.92
C LYS A 2 -25.61 -62.80 22.29
N TYR A 3 -26.49 -61.90 22.74
CA TYR A 3 -27.18 -62.02 24.02
C TYR A 3 -28.60 -61.42 23.92
N LEU A 4 -29.55 -62.35 23.98
CA LEU A 4 -30.97 -62.20 24.28
C LEU A 4 -31.11 -61.73 25.74
N PHE A 5 -32.00 -60.79 26.02
CA PHE A 5 -32.73 -60.74 27.29
C PHE A 5 -34.20 -60.41 27.01
N LEU A 6 -35.07 -61.40 27.31
CA LEU A 6 -36.51 -61.26 27.42
C LEU A 6 -36.84 -60.61 28.76
N THR A 7 -37.69 -59.58 28.76
CA THR A 7 -38.60 -59.32 29.88
C THR A 7 -39.97 -58.94 29.33
N SER A 8 -40.92 -59.83 29.58
CA SER A 8 -42.35 -59.67 29.37
C SER A 8 -42.90 -58.66 30.38
N SER A 9 -43.57 -57.62 29.91
CA SER A 9 -44.37 -56.73 30.76
C SER A 9 -45.76 -56.56 30.14
N PHE A 10 -46.69 -57.22 30.81
CA PHE A 10 -48.14 -57.07 30.84
C PHE A 10 -48.72 -55.80 30.18
N TYR A 11 -49.53 -55.98 29.14
CA TYR A 11 -50.44 -54.96 28.61
C TYR A 11 -51.54 -54.68 29.65
N LEU A 12 -51.48 -53.50 30.29
CA LEU A 12 -52.62 -52.94 31.00
C LEU A 12 -53.43 -52.12 29.99
N PHE A 13 -54.55 -52.67 29.53
CA PHE A 13 -55.54 -51.97 28.71
C PHE A 13 -56.23 -50.92 29.58
N MET A 14 -55.67 -49.70 29.62
CA MET A 14 -56.34 -48.54 30.17
C MET A 14 -57.31 -48.04 29.11
N VAL A 15 -58.59 -48.38 29.25
CA VAL A 15 -59.67 -47.76 28.47
C VAL A 15 -59.76 -46.32 28.93
N LEU A 16 -59.01 -45.42 28.29
CA LEU A 16 -59.34 -44.00 28.29
C LEU A 16 -60.69 -43.90 27.59
N SER A 17 -61.74 -43.66 28.37
CA SER A 17 -63.01 -43.17 27.83
C SER A 17 -62.67 -41.91 27.03
N GLY A 18 -62.68 -42.02 25.70
CA GLY A 18 -62.66 -40.85 24.85
C GLY A 18 -63.83 -39.97 25.28
N CYS A 19 -63.54 -38.77 25.76
CA CYS A 19 -64.51 -37.70 25.71
C CYS A 19 -64.86 -37.57 24.24
N ARG A 20 -66.07 -38.01 23.88
CA ARG A 20 -66.67 -37.70 22.60
C ARG A 20 -66.85 -36.19 22.64
N ASP A 21 -66.12 -35.45 21.80
CA ASP A 21 -66.45 -34.05 21.52
C ASP A 21 -67.85 -34.07 20.89
N ASP A 22 -68.88 -34.03 21.73
CA ASP A 22 -70.24 -33.76 21.30
C ASP A 22 -70.24 -32.30 20.87
N ALA A 23 -69.99 -32.07 19.58
CA ALA A 23 -70.11 -30.75 18.97
C ALA A 23 -71.45 -30.14 19.39
N VAL A 24 -71.40 -29.01 20.10
CA VAL A 24 -72.61 -28.29 20.49
C VAL A 24 -73.31 -27.86 19.20
N PRO A 25 -74.57 -28.25 18.95
CA PRO A 25 -75.28 -27.85 17.75
C PRO A 25 -75.27 -26.31 17.61
N GLY A 26 -74.76 -25.80 16.49
CA GLY A 26 -74.59 -24.37 16.26
C GLY A 26 -73.27 -23.78 16.76
N SER A 27 -72.26 -24.59 17.11
CA SER A 27 -70.91 -24.11 17.40
C SER A 27 -70.00 -24.11 16.16
N PHE A 28 -69.23 -23.04 15.98
CA PHE A 28 -68.24 -22.88 14.92
C PHE A 28 -66.83 -22.68 15.47
N TYR A 29 -65.85 -23.07 14.66
CA TYR A 29 -64.43 -22.97 14.98
C TYR A 29 -63.76 -21.87 14.16
N LEU A 30 -62.81 -21.19 14.79
CA LEU A 30 -61.96 -20.20 14.16
C LEU A 30 -60.51 -20.71 14.17
N SER A 31 -59.91 -20.83 12.99
CA SER A 31 -58.49 -21.12 12.82
C SER A 31 -57.81 -19.91 12.20
N VAL A 32 -56.83 -19.34 12.91
CA VAL A 32 -56.04 -18.20 12.45
C VAL A 32 -54.59 -18.64 12.33
N GLN A 33 -53.97 -18.36 11.18
CA GLN A 33 -52.54 -18.53 10.97
C GLN A 33 -51.88 -17.17 10.76
N VAL A 34 -50.57 -17.09 10.96
CA VAL A 34 -49.74 -15.90 10.71
C VAL A 34 -48.86 -16.22 9.52
N SER A 35 -48.69 -15.28 8.58
CA SER A 35 -47.80 -15.47 7.44
C SER A 35 -46.93 -14.23 7.24
N PRO A 36 -45.58 -14.37 7.29
CA PRO A 36 -44.84 -15.58 7.69
C PRO A 36 -44.98 -15.87 9.20
N ASP A 37 -44.75 -17.11 9.64
CA ASP A 37 -45.01 -17.57 11.02
C ASP A 37 -44.31 -16.72 12.12
N SER A 38 -43.20 -16.05 11.78
CA SER A 38 -42.41 -15.19 12.68
C SER A 38 -42.82 -13.72 12.68
N ALA A 39 -43.73 -13.29 11.80
CA ALA A 39 -44.00 -11.87 11.57
C ALA A 39 -44.86 -11.18 12.62
N GLY A 40 -45.49 -11.95 13.51
CA GLY A 40 -46.39 -11.38 14.50
C GLY A 40 -47.22 -12.41 15.22
N SER A 41 -48.32 -11.92 15.80
CA SER A 41 -49.30 -12.74 16.51
C SER A 41 -50.71 -12.21 16.28
N VAL A 42 -51.71 -13.07 16.50
CA VAL A 42 -53.12 -12.65 16.51
C VAL A 42 -53.72 -12.96 17.87
N ILE A 43 -54.26 -11.94 18.52
CA ILE A 43 -54.92 -12.03 19.82
C ILE A 43 -56.42 -12.18 19.60
N PHE A 44 -56.99 -13.30 20.05
CA PHE A 44 -58.43 -13.58 19.98
C PHE A 44 -58.86 -14.63 21.02
N ASN A 45 -60.17 -14.72 21.26
CA ASN A 45 -60.75 -15.74 22.14
C ASN A 45 -60.79 -17.09 21.43
N LYS A 46 -60.11 -18.11 21.97
CA LYS A 46 -60.05 -19.47 21.39
C LYS A 46 -61.21 -20.35 21.85
N GLY A 47 -61.55 -21.36 21.05
CA GLY A 47 -62.52 -22.40 21.38
C GLY A 47 -63.68 -22.49 20.39
N PRO A 48 -64.69 -23.33 20.66
CA PRO A 48 -65.94 -23.32 19.91
C PRO A 48 -66.78 -22.10 20.29
N HIS A 49 -67.37 -21.44 19.29
CA HIS A 49 -68.20 -20.26 19.47
C HIS A 49 -69.62 -20.51 18.96
N LEU A 50 -70.64 -20.02 19.66
CA LEU A 50 -72.03 -20.15 19.22
C LEU A 50 -72.29 -19.27 17.99
N GLU A 51 -73.24 -19.71 17.16
CA GLU A 51 -73.75 -18.92 16.03
C GLU A 51 -74.11 -17.48 16.45
N GLY A 52 -73.67 -16.49 15.67
CA GLY A 52 -73.88 -15.07 15.94
C GLY A 52 -72.92 -14.44 16.95
N THR A 53 -71.99 -15.20 17.56
CA THR A 53 -70.95 -14.64 18.45
C THR A 53 -70.03 -13.70 17.67
N GLU A 54 -69.80 -12.50 18.19
CA GLU A 54 -68.82 -11.56 17.65
C GLU A 54 -67.44 -11.77 18.31
N ILE A 55 -66.40 -11.89 17.50
CA ILE A 55 -65.01 -12.06 17.91
C ILE A 55 -64.18 -10.94 17.30
N ILE A 56 -63.29 -10.34 18.10
CA ILE A 56 -62.32 -9.36 17.61
C ILE A 56 -60.98 -10.07 17.41
N LEU A 57 -60.45 -10.00 16.20
CA LEU A 57 -59.11 -10.45 15.84
C LEU A 57 -58.18 -9.23 15.86
N ASN A 58 -57.20 -9.21 16.75
CA ASN A 58 -56.19 -8.16 16.80
C ASN A 58 -54.84 -8.71 16.32
N ALA A 59 -54.41 -8.31 15.12
CA ALA A 59 -53.09 -8.63 14.61
C ALA A 59 -52.05 -7.68 15.20
N VAL A 60 -50.97 -8.23 15.73
CA VAL A 60 -49.85 -7.49 16.33
C VAL A 60 -48.58 -7.93 15.61
N ALA A 61 -47.93 -6.99 14.92
CA ALA A 61 -46.68 -7.27 14.22
C ALA A 61 -45.51 -7.37 15.20
N ASN A 62 -44.51 -8.19 14.85
CA ASN A 62 -43.19 -8.17 15.46
C ASN A 62 -42.32 -7.09 14.78
N ASP A 63 -41.13 -6.85 15.34
CA ASP A 63 -40.14 -5.92 14.76
C ASP A 63 -39.83 -6.26 13.29
N ASN A 64 -39.62 -5.23 12.47
CA ASN A 64 -39.48 -5.30 11.01
C ASN A 64 -40.68 -5.84 10.21
N TYR A 65 -41.88 -5.94 10.81
CA TYR A 65 -43.08 -6.33 10.08
C TYR A 65 -44.21 -5.32 10.24
N GLU A 66 -45.06 -5.23 9.22
CA GLU A 66 -46.34 -4.54 9.30
C GLU A 66 -47.51 -5.47 8.95
N PHE A 67 -48.65 -5.28 9.62
CA PHE A 67 -49.87 -5.98 9.24
C PHE A 67 -50.38 -5.44 7.91
N PHE A 68 -50.52 -6.32 6.92
CA PHE A 68 -50.96 -5.96 5.57
C PHE A 68 -52.44 -6.27 5.36
N ALA A 69 -52.84 -7.53 5.52
CA ALA A 69 -54.23 -7.92 5.30
C ALA A 69 -54.63 -9.27 5.90
N TRP A 70 -55.93 -9.44 6.08
CA TRP A 70 -56.57 -10.75 6.25
C TRP A 70 -56.86 -11.38 4.89
N ASN A 71 -56.37 -12.61 4.66
CA ASN A 71 -56.43 -13.26 3.34
C ASN A 71 -57.85 -13.55 2.79
N HIS A 72 -58.86 -13.58 3.65
CA HIS A 72 -60.23 -13.97 3.30
C HIS A 72 -61.10 -12.77 2.89
N LEU A 73 -60.56 -11.55 3.01
CA LEU A 73 -61.23 -10.29 2.74
C LEU A 73 -60.73 -9.68 1.42
N ARG A 74 -61.64 -9.19 0.58
CA ARG A 74 -61.30 -8.65 -0.76
C ARG A 74 -61.21 -7.12 -0.79
N ASP A 75 -61.93 -6.41 0.08
CA ASP A 75 -62.05 -4.94 0.03
C ASP A 75 -61.93 -4.25 1.41
N ASP A 76 -61.68 -5.03 2.47
CA ASP A 76 -61.61 -4.65 3.89
C ASP A 76 -60.49 -5.39 4.64
N GLY A 77 -59.56 -6.01 3.89
CA GLY A 77 -58.50 -6.86 4.42
C GLY A 77 -57.54 -6.16 5.38
N ALA A 78 -57.37 -4.85 5.29
CA ALA A 78 -56.47 -4.08 6.15
C ALA A 78 -57.08 -3.64 7.50
N LEU A 79 -58.37 -3.94 7.76
CA LEU A 79 -59.00 -3.57 9.03
C LEU A 79 -58.37 -4.37 10.19
N ASN A 80 -57.76 -3.67 11.13
CA ASN A 80 -57.15 -4.25 12.32
C ASN A 80 -57.34 -3.31 13.53
N PRO A 81 -58.01 -3.72 14.62
CA PRO A 81 -58.60 -5.04 14.86
C PRO A 81 -59.81 -5.36 13.95
N LEU A 82 -59.97 -6.62 13.56
CA LEU A 82 -61.06 -7.11 12.70
C LEU A 82 -62.19 -7.75 13.53
N PRO A 83 -63.41 -7.19 13.55
CA PRO A 83 -64.58 -7.87 14.09
C PRO A 83 -65.12 -8.93 13.12
N VAL A 84 -65.45 -10.12 13.63
CA VAL A 84 -65.98 -11.26 12.87
C VAL A 84 -67.19 -11.84 13.60
N THR A 85 -68.31 -12.03 12.89
CA THR A 85 -69.47 -12.78 13.41
C THR A 85 -69.38 -14.26 13.02
N MET A 86 -69.44 -15.15 14.00
CA MET A 86 -69.35 -16.59 13.80
C MET A 86 -70.67 -17.17 13.29
N ASN A 87 -70.79 -17.32 11.97
CA ASN A 87 -71.95 -17.97 11.31
C ASN A 87 -71.56 -19.26 10.55
N SER A 88 -70.26 -19.56 10.49
CA SER A 88 -69.70 -20.79 9.93
C SER A 88 -68.27 -20.98 10.47
N ASN A 89 -67.66 -22.14 10.24
CA ASN A 89 -66.22 -22.31 10.52
C ASN A 89 -65.42 -21.34 9.66
N LEU A 90 -64.50 -20.59 10.26
CA LEU A 90 -63.63 -19.65 9.56
C LEU A 90 -62.17 -20.09 9.67
N ASN A 91 -61.49 -20.18 8.54
CA ASN A 91 -60.05 -20.33 8.47
C ASN A 91 -59.48 -19.07 7.79
N THR A 92 -58.59 -18.36 8.46
CA THR A 92 -57.97 -17.15 7.91
C THR A 92 -56.48 -17.05 8.25
N VAL A 93 -55.77 -16.22 7.51
CA VAL A 93 -54.36 -15.91 7.66
C VAL A 93 -54.23 -14.40 7.83
N ALA A 94 -53.55 -13.96 8.89
CA ALA A 94 -53.01 -12.61 9.01
C ALA A 94 -51.72 -12.53 8.20
N ILE A 95 -51.72 -11.73 7.15
CA ILE A 95 -50.56 -11.51 6.28
C ILE A 95 -49.83 -10.28 6.78
N PHE A 96 -48.53 -10.44 6.99
CA PHE A 96 -47.61 -9.36 7.32
C PHE A 96 -46.58 -9.20 6.21
N LEU A 97 -46.09 -7.97 6.03
CA LEU A 97 -44.99 -7.67 5.12
C LEU A 97 -43.74 -7.32 5.92
N PHE A 98 -42.60 -7.82 5.47
CA PHE A 98 -41.30 -7.42 6.01
C PHE A 98 -40.98 -6.00 5.53
N LEU A 99 -40.54 -5.15 6.45
CA LEU A 99 -40.15 -3.77 6.20
C LEU A 99 -38.63 -3.72 6.02
N ASP A 100 -38.23 -3.39 4.80
CA ASP A 100 -36.85 -3.27 4.35
C ASP A 100 -36.88 -2.31 3.14
N ASN A 101 -36.70 -1.03 3.42
CA ASN A 101 -37.00 0.06 2.50
C ASN A 101 -35.98 0.14 1.35
N ASP A 102 -34.70 -0.12 1.62
CA ASP A 102 -33.64 -0.13 0.60
C ASP A 102 -33.36 -1.52 0.03
N ASN A 103 -33.94 -2.57 0.61
CA ASN A 103 -33.86 -3.97 0.17
C ASN A 103 -32.46 -4.54 0.26
N ASP A 104 -31.69 -4.14 1.28
CA ASP A 104 -30.35 -4.66 1.55
C ASP A 104 -30.37 -5.99 2.35
N GLY A 105 -31.55 -6.39 2.82
CA GLY A 105 -31.80 -7.64 3.53
C GLY A 105 -31.79 -7.50 5.06
N LEU A 106 -31.58 -6.31 5.60
CA LEU A 106 -31.80 -5.97 7.00
C LEU A 106 -33.13 -5.20 7.13
N GLY A 107 -33.87 -5.45 8.22
CA GLY A 107 -35.15 -4.79 8.39
C GLY A 107 -34.99 -3.37 8.92
N ASP A 108 -35.89 -2.45 8.54
CA ASP A 108 -35.80 -1.01 8.85
C ASP A 108 -35.58 -0.69 10.34
N SER A 109 -36.01 -1.55 11.27
CA SER A 109 -35.83 -1.30 12.72
C SER A 109 -34.49 -1.79 13.27
N ASP A 110 -33.80 -2.67 12.53
CA ASP A 110 -32.45 -3.15 12.84
C ASP A 110 -31.37 -2.48 11.98
N ASP A 111 -31.77 -1.78 10.91
CA ASP A 111 -30.88 -1.13 9.96
C ASP A 111 -30.49 0.31 10.38
N VAL A 112 -29.18 0.51 10.56
CA VAL A 112 -28.57 1.81 10.89
C VAL A 112 -28.48 2.70 9.65
N CYS A 113 -28.44 2.11 8.47
CA CYS A 113 -28.11 2.72 7.19
C CYS A 113 -29.26 2.60 6.18
N LEU A 114 -30.47 3.04 6.57
CA LEU A 114 -31.80 3.02 5.88
C LEU A 114 -31.90 3.36 4.37
N ASN A 115 -30.81 3.73 3.70
CA ASN A 115 -30.75 4.02 2.27
C ASN A 115 -29.48 3.44 1.65
N THR A 116 -29.12 2.21 1.97
CA THR A 116 -28.04 1.46 1.33
C THR A 116 -28.25 1.40 -0.19
N PRO A 117 -27.24 1.75 -1.00
CA PRO A 117 -27.35 1.64 -2.45
C PRO A 117 -27.64 0.20 -2.89
N TYR A 118 -28.60 0.07 -3.81
CA TYR A 118 -29.04 -1.24 -4.30
C TYR A 118 -27.88 -2.07 -4.87
N GLY A 119 -27.74 -3.30 -4.37
CA GLY A 119 -26.76 -4.28 -4.83
C GLY A 119 -25.41 -4.22 -4.12
N GLU A 120 -25.21 -3.28 -3.20
CA GLU A 120 -24.06 -3.29 -2.32
C GLU A 120 -24.20 -4.35 -1.22
N SER A 121 -23.07 -4.81 -0.69
CA SER A 121 -23.06 -5.73 0.44
C SER A 121 -22.96 -4.94 1.74
N VAL A 122 -23.75 -5.32 2.73
CA VAL A 122 -23.84 -4.63 4.02
C VAL A 122 -23.22 -5.41 5.16
N ASN A 123 -22.78 -4.70 6.19
CA ASN A 123 -22.33 -5.26 7.46
C ASN A 123 -23.53 -5.68 8.35
N ALA A 124 -23.27 -6.00 9.62
CA ALA A 124 -24.32 -6.46 10.54
C ALA A 124 -25.30 -5.35 10.94
N GLU A 125 -24.91 -4.10 10.73
CA GLU A 125 -25.68 -2.89 11.01
C GLU A 125 -26.43 -2.36 9.77
N GLY A 126 -26.35 -3.04 8.63
CA GLY A 126 -27.00 -2.62 7.38
C GLY A 126 -26.20 -1.59 6.58
N CYS A 127 -24.97 -1.27 6.99
CA CYS A 127 -24.17 -0.28 6.28
C CYS A 127 -23.25 -0.92 5.24
N SER A 128 -23.25 -0.35 4.04
CA SER A 128 -22.29 -0.68 2.97
C SER A 128 -21.00 0.13 3.08
N ALA A 129 -19.93 -0.34 2.44
CA ALA A 129 -18.65 0.37 2.41
C ALA A 129 -18.74 1.79 1.78
N SER A 130 -19.73 2.05 0.93
CA SER A 130 -19.92 3.39 0.36
C SER A 130 -20.50 4.41 1.35
N GLN A 131 -21.12 3.93 2.43
CA GLN A 131 -21.72 4.74 3.49
C GLN A 131 -20.85 4.85 4.75
N LEU A 132 -19.82 3.99 4.86
CA LEU A 132 -18.90 3.97 5.98
C LEU A 132 -17.64 4.79 5.68
N ASP A 133 -17.03 5.31 6.74
CA ASP A 133 -15.78 6.05 6.74
C ASP A 133 -15.06 5.67 8.06
N GLY A 134 -14.18 4.68 7.96
CA GLY A 134 -13.62 3.96 9.10
C GLY A 134 -12.64 4.79 9.93
N ASP A 135 -11.82 5.60 9.28
CA ASP A 135 -10.83 6.46 9.92
C ASP A 135 -11.29 7.92 10.08
N ASN A 136 -12.45 8.27 9.50
CA ASN A 136 -13.09 9.58 9.56
C ASN A 136 -12.27 10.68 8.88
N ASP A 137 -11.59 10.33 7.80
CA ASP A 137 -10.84 11.27 6.96
C ASP A 137 -11.73 12.01 5.93
N GLY A 138 -12.98 11.56 5.76
CA GLY A 138 -13.97 12.12 4.86
C GLY A 138 -14.10 11.39 3.51
N VAL A 139 -13.33 10.33 3.28
CA VAL A 139 -13.42 9.41 2.14
C VAL A 139 -14.08 8.12 2.61
N SER A 140 -15.04 7.59 1.84
CA SER A 140 -15.72 6.37 2.26
C SER A 140 -14.83 5.14 2.10
N ASP A 141 -15.06 4.11 2.92
CA ASP A 141 -14.32 2.84 2.90
C ASP A 141 -14.27 2.19 1.49
N ALA A 142 -15.27 2.47 0.65
CA ALA A 142 -15.34 1.98 -0.72
C ALA A 142 -14.37 2.67 -1.71
N LEU A 143 -13.95 3.90 -1.41
CA LEU A 143 -13.07 4.73 -2.25
C LEU A 143 -11.69 4.94 -1.64
N ASP A 144 -11.58 4.75 -0.34
CA ASP A 144 -10.37 4.96 0.43
C ASP A 144 -9.31 3.87 0.16
N GLN A 145 -8.10 4.31 -0.19
CA GLN A 145 -6.94 3.46 -0.41
C GLN A 145 -5.97 3.46 0.78
N CYS A 146 -6.24 4.28 1.79
CA CYS A 146 -5.43 4.53 2.98
C CYS A 146 -6.30 4.45 4.26
N PRO A 147 -6.80 3.26 4.65
CA PRO A 147 -7.85 3.05 5.68
C PRO A 147 -7.42 3.31 7.14
N ASP A 148 -6.29 3.96 7.35
CA ASP A 148 -5.69 4.22 8.66
C ASP A 148 -5.04 5.62 8.69
N THR A 149 -5.61 6.58 7.96
CA THR A 149 -5.07 7.94 7.89
C THR A 149 -5.22 8.66 9.24
N ILE A 150 -4.27 9.55 9.54
CA ILE A 150 -4.21 10.18 10.85
C ILE A 150 -5.39 11.15 10.99
N LEU A 151 -6.14 11.03 12.09
CA LEU A 151 -7.30 11.89 12.34
C LEU A 151 -6.94 13.40 12.25
N GLY A 152 -7.57 14.08 11.30
CA GLY A 152 -7.40 15.51 11.04
C GLY A 152 -6.23 15.86 10.10
N GLU A 153 -5.56 14.87 9.53
CA GLU A 153 -4.67 15.04 8.38
C GLU A 153 -5.47 15.49 7.16
N GLU A 154 -4.85 16.32 6.30
CA GLU A 154 -5.45 16.66 5.01
C GLU A 154 -5.16 15.52 4.03
N VAL A 155 -6.21 14.96 3.44
CA VAL A 155 -6.13 13.81 2.52
C VAL A 155 -6.51 14.20 1.10
N ASP A 156 -6.00 13.42 0.14
CA ASP A 156 -6.41 13.51 -1.26
C ASP A 156 -7.76 12.80 -1.54
N GLU A 157 -8.18 12.76 -2.80
CA GLU A 157 -9.45 12.12 -3.20
C GLU A 157 -9.46 10.59 -2.98
N MET A 158 -8.32 9.98 -2.66
CA MET A 158 -8.15 8.56 -2.40
C MET A 158 -7.99 8.26 -0.89
N GLY A 159 -8.18 9.25 -0.02
CA GLY A 159 -8.06 9.11 1.44
C GLY A 159 -6.62 9.14 1.93
N CYS A 160 -5.67 9.52 1.08
CA CYS A 160 -4.25 9.43 1.43
C CYS A 160 -3.67 10.80 1.76
N GLY A 161 -3.09 10.93 2.96
CA GLY A 161 -2.32 12.10 3.38
C GLY A 161 -0.92 12.19 2.77
N ASP A 162 -0.21 13.27 3.07
CA ASP A 162 1.20 13.53 2.72
C ASP A 162 1.92 13.92 4.02
N THR A 163 2.52 12.91 4.68
CA THR A 163 2.99 13.05 6.06
C THR A 163 4.26 13.89 6.18
N ASP A 164 5.15 13.87 5.20
CA ASP A 164 6.37 14.68 5.20
C ASP A 164 6.25 15.99 4.39
N GLY A 165 5.15 16.15 3.64
CA GLY A 165 4.81 17.37 2.93
C GLY A 165 5.64 17.56 1.66
N ASP A 166 6.19 16.48 1.10
CA ASP A 166 7.04 16.54 -0.08
C ASP A 166 6.26 16.68 -1.41
N GLY A 167 4.93 16.57 -1.34
CA GLY A 167 4.01 16.71 -2.44
C GLY A 167 3.58 15.38 -3.07
N LEU A 168 4.01 14.25 -2.51
CA LEU A 168 3.51 12.93 -2.86
C LEU A 168 2.71 12.35 -1.69
N SER A 169 1.55 11.78 -1.98
CA SER A 169 0.78 11.11 -0.93
C SER A 169 1.49 9.85 -0.46
N ASN A 170 1.29 9.49 0.81
CA ASN A 170 1.87 8.33 1.48
C ASN A 170 1.68 7.01 0.71
N LEU A 171 0.66 6.94 -0.16
CA LEU A 171 0.38 5.78 -1.02
C LEU A 171 1.46 5.56 -2.09
N VAL A 172 2.03 6.64 -2.62
CA VAL A 172 2.97 6.60 -3.75
C VAL A 172 4.38 7.04 -3.38
N ASP A 173 4.55 7.62 -2.19
CA ASP A 173 5.83 8.00 -1.66
C ASP A 173 6.65 6.79 -1.18
N ILE A 174 7.83 6.61 -1.78
CA ILE A 174 8.77 5.54 -1.42
C ILE A 174 9.66 5.97 -0.24
N CYS A 175 9.79 7.28 -0.02
CA CYS A 175 10.68 7.90 0.93
C CYS A 175 9.90 8.78 1.94
N PRO A 176 9.11 8.17 2.85
CA PRO A 176 8.10 8.82 3.71
C PRO A 176 8.65 9.74 4.82
N ASN A 177 9.94 10.10 4.75
CA ASN A 177 10.62 10.94 5.72
C ASN A 177 11.62 11.85 5.03
N THR A 178 11.22 12.48 3.93
CA THR A 178 12.00 13.52 3.25
C THR A 178 12.32 14.64 4.24
N PRO A 179 13.61 14.98 4.43
CA PRO A 179 13.97 16.10 5.30
C PRO A 179 13.36 17.41 4.77
N GLU A 180 12.81 18.25 5.66
CA GLU A 180 12.14 19.51 5.28
C GLU A 180 13.00 20.41 4.36
N ALA A 181 14.32 20.41 4.57
CA ALA A 181 15.26 21.16 3.74
C ALA A 181 15.39 20.65 2.29
N GLU A 182 14.91 19.44 2.02
CA GLU A 182 15.06 18.70 0.77
C GLU A 182 13.77 18.49 0.00
N ILE A 183 12.61 18.91 0.55
CA ILE A 183 11.30 18.83 -0.13
C ILE A 183 11.34 19.43 -1.54
N GLY A 184 12.12 20.50 -1.76
CA GLY A 184 12.29 21.12 -3.08
C GLY A 184 13.20 20.35 -4.07
N ASN A 185 13.79 19.24 -3.64
CA ASN A 185 14.85 18.50 -4.33
C ASN A 185 14.64 16.97 -4.25
N ILE A 186 13.41 16.53 -4.43
CA ILE A 186 13.03 15.13 -4.53
C ILE A 186 12.90 14.68 -5.99
N ASN A 187 12.98 13.37 -6.23
CA ASN A 187 12.54 12.78 -7.49
C ASN A 187 11.03 12.51 -7.49
N ASN A 188 10.53 11.85 -8.53
CA ASN A 188 9.11 11.51 -8.67
C ASN A 188 8.61 10.37 -7.75
N HIS A 189 9.44 9.93 -6.81
CA HIS A 189 9.13 8.92 -5.80
C HIS A 189 9.34 9.44 -4.36
N GLY A 190 9.51 10.75 -4.18
CA GLY A 190 9.71 11.39 -2.87
C GLY A 190 11.15 11.33 -2.38
N CYS A 191 12.00 10.57 -3.05
CA CYS A 191 13.36 10.39 -2.57
C CYS A 191 14.25 11.59 -2.90
N HIS A 192 14.85 12.16 -1.86
CA HIS A 192 15.85 13.22 -1.94
C HIS A 192 17.25 12.69 -2.30
N ILE A 193 17.51 11.39 -2.13
CA ILE A 193 18.74 10.72 -2.55
C ILE A 193 18.44 9.88 -3.78
N PHE A 194 19.04 10.23 -4.91
CA PHE A 194 18.90 9.50 -6.18
C PHE A 194 20.07 9.81 -7.11
N LEU A 195 20.26 9.00 -8.15
CA LEU A 195 21.29 9.24 -9.17
C LEU A 195 21.08 10.61 -9.83
N GLY A 196 22.10 11.47 -9.75
CA GLY A 196 22.03 12.85 -10.22
C GLY A 196 21.61 13.88 -9.17
N SER A 197 21.25 13.48 -7.95
CA SER A 197 21.07 14.45 -6.86
C SER A 197 22.42 15.06 -6.44
N TYR A 198 22.42 16.35 -6.06
CA TYR A 198 23.59 17.01 -5.48
C TYR A 198 23.59 16.80 -3.97
N ARG A 199 24.59 16.08 -3.46
CA ARG A 199 24.71 15.66 -2.05
C ARG A 199 26.15 15.81 -1.61
N GLU A 200 26.33 16.33 -0.41
CA GLU A 200 27.62 16.38 0.28
C GLU A 200 28.82 16.81 -0.60
N GLY A 201 28.64 17.88 -1.38
CA GLY A 201 29.69 18.45 -2.21
C GLY A 201 29.88 17.79 -3.58
N GLY A 202 29.02 16.84 -3.97
CA GLY A 202 29.15 16.17 -5.26
C GLY A 202 27.83 15.68 -5.86
N VAL A 203 27.92 15.09 -7.05
CA VAL A 203 26.77 14.48 -7.75
C VAL A 203 26.73 12.99 -7.49
N VAL A 204 25.61 12.48 -6.97
CA VAL A 204 25.43 11.04 -6.71
C VAL A 204 25.46 10.27 -8.03
N PHE A 205 26.42 9.37 -8.20
CA PHE A 205 26.54 8.52 -9.40
C PHE A 205 26.43 7.02 -9.10
N TYR A 206 26.46 6.67 -7.82
CA TYR A 206 26.25 5.31 -7.32
C TYR A 206 25.48 5.37 -6.00
N LEU A 207 24.57 4.42 -5.83
CA LEU A 207 23.87 4.12 -4.59
C LEU A 207 24.07 2.65 -4.27
N ASP A 208 24.22 2.36 -2.98
CA ASP A 208 24.30 0.99 -2.50
C ASP A 208 22.92 0.30 -2.51
N GLU A 209 22.86 -0.91 -1.98
CA GLU A 209 21.63 -1.70 -1.95
C GLU A 209 20.55 -1.13 -1.00
N THR A 210 20.91 -0.22 -0.08
CA THR A 210 19.94 0.40 0.84
C THR A 210 19.35 1.69 0.26
N ASN A 211 20.00 2.28 -0.75
CA ASN A 211 19.70 3.62 -1.29
C ASN A 211 19.87 4.75 -0.26
N GLU A 212 20.53 4.50 0.88
CA GLU A 212 20.83 5.52 1.90
C GLU A 212 22.24 6.08 1.72
N HIS A 213 23.16 5.26 1.20
CA HIS A 213 24.56 5.60 1.02
C HIS A 213 25.01 5.36 -0.42
N GLY A 214 26.17 5.94 -0.77
CA GLY A 214 26.67 5.80 -2.12
C GLY A 214 27.98 6.53 -2.36
N LEU A 215 28.21 6.87 -3.62
CA LEU A 215 29.36 7.66 -4.04
C LEU A 215 28.90 8.91 -4.79
N VAL A 216 29.54 10.02 -4.49
CA VAL A 216 29.40 11.28 -5.22
C VAL A 216 30.65 11.60 -6.00
N SER A 217 30.45 12.14 -7.20
CA SER A 217 31.51 12.74 -8.02
C SER A 217 31.73 14.17 -7.57
N ASP A 218 32.98 14.59 -7.47
CA ASP A 218 33.32 16.02 -7.38
C ASP A 218 32.72 16.75 -8.59
N ILE A 219 32.32 18.00 -8.40
CA ILE A 219 31.82 18.88 -9.46
C ILE A 219 32.96 19.62 -10.17
N GLN A 220 34.18 19.54 -9.65
CA GLN A 220 35.38 20.15 -10.22
C GLN A 220 36.30 19.09 -10.83
N ASN A 221 37.02 19.46 -11.88
CA ASN A 221 38.17 18.68 -12.32
C ASN A 221 39.38 19.08 -11.47
N LEU A 222 40.09 18.09 -10.93
CA LEU A 222 41.27 18.31 -10.11
C LEU A 222 42.52 18.35 -10.98
N GLY A 223 43.32 19.40 -10.74
CA GLY A 223 44.58 19.72 -11.43
C GLY A 223 44.40 20.21 -12.88
N GLU A 224 45.48 20.72 -13.47
CA GLU A 224 45.49 21.09 -14.89
C GLU A 224 45.47 19.81 -15.77
N VAL A 225 45.18 19.96 -17.07
CA VAL A 225 45.37 18.84 -18.02
C VAL A 225 46.78 18.29 -17.88
N GLY A 226 46.86 16.98 -17.68
CA GLY A 226 48.12 16.26 -17.75
C GLY A 226 48.72 15.92 -16.40
N ILE A 227 47.94 15.21 -15.60
CA ILE A 227 48.41 14.60 -14.36
C ILE A 227 48.98 13.21 -14.68
N VAL A 228 50.10 12.84 -14.06
CA VAL A 228 50.60 11.46 -14.13
C VAL A 228 49.83 10.58 -13.16
N TRP A 229 49.64 9.32 -13.53
CA TRP A 229 49.18 8.34 -12.55
C TRP A 229 50.22 8.16 -11.43
N GLY A 230 51.52 8.18 -11.79
CA GLY A 230 52.66 8.11 -10.86
C GLY A 230 53.47 6.83 -10.95
N CYS A 231 54.65 6.78 -10.30
CA CYS A 231 55.41 5.54 -10.07
C CYS A 231 55.63 4.64 -11.30
N TYR A 232 55.90 5.26 -12.46
CA TYR A 232 56.11 4.51 -13.69
C TYR A 232 57.28 3.51 -13.57
N GLY A 233 57.04 2.25 -13.97
CA GLY A 233 58.00 1.15 -13.86
C GLY A 233 58.05 0.51 -12.47
N THR A 234 57.13 0.86 -11.57
CA THR A 234 56.99 0.27 -10.23
C THR A 234 55.61 -0.34 -10.06
N GLU A 235 55.58 -1.60 -9.64
CA GLU A 235 54.35 -2.30 -9.26
C GLU A 235 53.90 -1.82 -7.87
N ILE A 236 52.69 -1.27 -7.78
CA ILE A 236 52.05 -0.94 -6.51
C ILE A 236 51.20 -2.12 -6.07
N TYR A 237 51.53 -2.72 -4.93
CA TYR A 237 50.79 -3.86 -4.42
C TYR A 237 49.40 -3.45 -3.96
N ASN A 238 48.39 -4.28 -4.29
CA ASN A 238 46.98 -4.15 -3.91
C ASN A 238 46.20 -2.99 -4.56
N SER A 239 46.84 -2.17 -5.39
CA SER A 239 46.17 -1.08 -6.13
C SER A 239 45.42 -1.56 -7.39
N ASN A 240 45.03 -2.84 -7.48
CA ASN A 240 44.44 -3.45 -8.67
C ASN A 240 42.96 -3.83 -8.49
N GLY A 241 42.29 -3.33 -7.45
CA GLY A 241 40.84 -3.47 -7.31
C GLY A 241 40.11 -2.69 -8.40
N THR A 242 39.24 -3.33 -9.17
CA THR A 242 38.42 -2.66 -10.20
C THR A 242 37.04 -2.27 -9.68
N SER A 243 36.48 -3.08 -8.78
CA SER A 243 35.08 -3.01 -8.36
C SER A 243 34.70 -1.74 -7.61
N ILE A 244 33.42 -1.37 -7.70
CA ILE A 244 32.85 -0.30 -6.90
C ILE A 244 33.16 -0.54 -5.41
N GLY A 245 33.63 0.51 -4.74
CA GLY A 245 34.10 0.51 -3.36
C GLY A 245 35.60 0.28 -3.19
N THR A 246 36.35 -0.09 -4.24
CA THR A 246 37.80 -0.34 -4.14
C THR A 246 38.66 0.90 -4.35
N GLY A 247 38.11 1.99 -4.90
CA GLY A 247 38.87 3.18 -5.26
C GLY A 247 39.57 3.84 -4.07
N ALA A 248 38.91 3.88 -2.91
CA ALA A 248 39.48 4.45 -1.68
C ALA A 248 40.71 3.66 -1.21
N GLN A 249 40.64 2.33 -1.17
CA GLN A 249 41.75 1.49 -0.75
C GLN A 249 42.91 1.53 -1.76
N ASN A 250 42.62 1.48 -3.06
CA ASN A 250 43.64 1.65 -4.11
C ASN A 250 44.36 2.99 -3.94
N THR A 251 43.62 4.08 -3.71
CA THR A 251 44.20 5.42 -3.50
C THR A 251 45.16 5.42 -2.31
N LEU A 252 44.77 4.82 -1.18
CA LEU A 252 45.65 4.68 -0.02
C LEU A 252 46.91 3.85 -0.32
N ASP A 253 46.78 2.76 -1.09
CA ASP A 253 47.92 1.93 -1.50
C ASP A 253 48.87 2.73 -2.40
N ILE A 254 48.36 3.49 -3.37
CA ILE A 254 49.19 4.37 -4.21
C ILE A 254 49.96 5.36 -3.35
N LEU A 255 49.30 6.07 -2.42
CA LEU A 255 49.94 7.07 -1.56
C LEU A 255 51.00 6.46 -0.63
N ALA A 256 50.80 5.22 -0.19
CA ALA A 256 51.74 4.53 0.69
C ALA A 256 53.03 4.12 -0.04
N TYR A 257 52.95 3.78 -1.33
CA TYR A 257 54.10 3.31 -2.12
C TYR A 257 54.72 4.42 -2.99
N CYS A 258 53.92 5.37 -3.47
CA CYS A 258 54.34 6.49 -4.32
C CYS A 258 54.57 7.76 -3.53
N ASN A 259 55.83 8.02 -3.22
CA ASN A 259 56.25 9.27 -2.59
C ASN A 259 56.44 10.40 -3.62
N GLU A 260 55.40 10.65 -4.42
CA GLU A 260 55.34 11.69 -5.45
C GLU A 260 54.10 12.59 -5.20
N ASP A 261 54.34 13.86 -4.87
CA ASP A 261 53.30 14.85 -4.55
C ASP A 261 52.56 15.39 -5.80
N SER A 262 52.64 14.66 -6.92
CA SER A 262 52.07 15.05 -8.22
C SER A 262 51.31 13.91 -8.90
N THR A 263 50.99 12.84 -8.17
CA THR A 263 50.23 11.71 -8.69
C THR A 263 48.73 11.99 -8.70
N ALA A 264 47.98 11.31 -9.57
CA ALA A 264 46.52 11.37 -9.61
C ALA A 264 45.89 11.10 -8.22
N ALA A 265 46.41 10.09 -7.51
CA ALA A 265 45.97 9.76 -6.15
C ALA A 265 46.27 10.89 -5.15
N PHE A 266 47.43 11.55 -5.27
CA PHE A 266 47.78 12.69 -4.42
C PHE A 266 46.84 13.87 -4.63
N TYR A 267 46.51 14.21 -5.88
CA TYR A 267 45.56 15.29 -6.18
C TYR A 267 44.16 15.01 -5.61
N ALA A 268 43.66 13.79 -5.77
CA ALA A 268 42.36 13.41 -5.21
C ALA A 268 42.38 13.47 -3.67
N ALA A 269 43.34 12.80 -3.02
CA ALA A 269 43.38 12.65 -1.56
C ALA A 269 43.76 13.91 -0.78
N ASN A 270 44.31 14.94 -1.44
CA ASN A 270 44.59 16.24 -0.81
C ASN A 270 43.59 17.32 -1.25
N SER A 271 42.56 16.97 -2.01
CA SER A 271 41.51 17.91 -2.38
C SER A 271 40.68 18.31 -1.16
N VAL A 272 40.34 19.60 -1.08
CA VAL A 272 39.37 20.15 -0.12
C VAL A 272 38.12 20.68 -0.84
N SER A 273 37.79 20.08 -1.99
CA SER A 273 36.69 20.53 -2.85
C SER A 273 35.36 20.51 -2.10
N GLN A 274 34.56 21.56 -2.32
CA GLN A 274 33.27 21.77 -1.67
C GLN A 274 33.29 21.70 -0.12
N GLY A 275 34.47 21.85 0.50
CA GLY A 275 34.63 21.80 1.95
C GLY A 275 34.83 20.40 2.55
N TYR A 276 34.98 19.37 1.71
CA TYR A 276 35.24 17.99 2.11
C TYR A 276 36.70 17.61 1.81
N ASP A 277 37.34 16.85 2.70
CA ASP A 277 38.77 16.49 2.65
C ASP A 277 39.03 14.97 2.59
N ASP A 278 38.00 14.19 2.30
CA ASP A 278 37.98 12.71 2.23
C ASP A 278 37.77 12.18 0.80
N TRP A 279 38.11 13.00 -0.20
CA TRP A 279 38.08 12.64 -1.62
C TRP A 279 39.14 11.57 -1.98
N PHE A 280 38.81 10.69 -2.92
CA PHE A 280 39.73 9.66 -3.43
C PHE A 280 39.62 9.48 -4.94
N LEU A 281 40.63 8.82 -5.52
CA LEU A 281 40.66 8.55 -6.96
C LEU A 281 39.79 7.30 -7.25
N PRO A 282 38.76 7.40 -8.11
CA PRO A 282 37.83 6.30 -8.34
C PRO A 282 38.55 5.09 -8.92
N SER A 283 38.13 3.88 -8.53
CA SER A 283 38.47 2.63 -9.22
C SER A 283 37.92 2.63 -10.65
N HIS A 284 38.37 1.67 -11.46
CA HIS A 284 37.92 1.56 -12.85
C HIS A 284 36.39 1.46 -12.97
N ASP A 285 35.72 0.59 -12.20
CA ASP A 285 34.27 0.41 -12.32
C ASP A 285 33.50 1.64 -11.79
N GLU A 286 34.04 2.37 -10.81
CA GLU A 286 33.48 3.65 -10.34
C GLU A 286 33.57 4.72 -11.43
N LEU A 287 34.71 4.80 -12.11
CA LEU A 287 34.93 5.77 -13.18
C LEU A 287 34.08 5.44 -14.43
N ASP A 288 33.93 4.15 -14.77
CA ASP A 288 33.03 3.69 -15.83
C ASP A 288 31.57 4.07 -15.51
N LYS A 289 31.17 3.94 -14.24
CA LYS A 289 29.85 4.36 -13.77
C LYS A 289 29.65 5.86 -13.92
N MET A 290 30.64 6.67 -13.57
CA MET A 290 30.62 8.13 -13.80
C MET A 290 30.50 8.45 -15.29
N HIS A 291 31.22 7.73 -16.15
CA HIS A 291 31.14 7.90 -17.60
C HIS A 291 29.75 7.55 -18.16
N CYS A 292 29.11 6.47 -17.68
CA CYS A 292 27.72 6.15 -18.05
C CYS A 292 26.74 7.26 -17.67
N LEU A 293 27.07 8.07 -16.67
CA LEU A 293 26.21 9.13 -16.11
C LEU A 293 26.76 10.53 -16.40
N SER A 294 27.70 10.68 -17.34
CA SER A 294 28.42 11.94 -17.58
C SER A 294 27.49 13.10 -17.89
N GLU A 295 26.48 12.91 -18.74
CA GLU A 295 25.49 13.96 -19.06
C GLU A 295 24.72 14.45 -17.83
N VAL A 296 24.38 13.54 -16.91
CA VAL A 296 23.67 13.86 -15.67
C VAL A 296 24.62 14.59 -14.72
N ILE A 297 25.83 14.06 -14.54
CA ILE A 297 26.84 14.66 -13.67
C ILE A 297 27.21 16.06 -14.16
N ASP A 298 27.44 16.26 -15.46
CA ASP A 298 27.77 17.57 -16.04
C ASP A 298 26.63 18.57 -15.83
N SER A 299 25.39 18.17 -16.12
CA SER A 299 24.22 19.04 -15.94
C SER A 299 24.09 19.52 -14.49
N ILE A 300 24.26 18.62 -13.52
CA ILE A 300 24.11 18.93 -12.10
C ILE A 300 25.34 19.68 -11.58
N SER A 301 26.54 19.33 -12.04
CA SER A 301 27.76 20.07 -11.72
C SER A 301 27.65 21.51 -12.17
N ALA A 302 27.23 21.77 -13.41
CA ALA A 302 27.05 23.11 -13.95
C ALA A 302 26.04 23.94 -13.15
N LEU A 303 24.92 23.34 -12.72
CA LEU A 303 23.94 24.00 -11.85
C LEU A 303 24.52 24.39 -10.48
N ASN A 304 25.55 23.67 -10.03
CA ASN A 304 26.24 23.90 -8.76
C ASN A 304 27.60 24.61 -8.92
N GLY A 305 27.86 25.23 -10.08
CA GLY A 305 29.10 25.99 -10.34
C GLY A 305 30.34 25.14 -10.62
N GLY A 306 30.14 23.89 -10.99
CA GLY A 306 31.14 22.93 -11.42
C GLY A 306 31.52 23.03 -12.90
N GLU A 307 32.30 22.05 -13.32
CA GLU A 307 32.83 21.90 -14.68
C GLU A 307 32.32 20.62 -15.34
N ASP A 308 32.18 20.65 -16.66
CA ASP A 308 31.89 19.46 -17.46
C ASP A 308 33.10 18.51 -17.49
N PHE A 309 32.85 17.23 -17.74
CA PHE A 309 33.92 16.25 -17.96
C PHE A 309 34.73 16.55 -19.24
N VAL A 310 34.11 17.12 -20.27
CA VAL A 310 34.76 17.34 -21.58
C VAL A 310 35.10 18.81 -21.79
N PHE A 311 36.39 19.10 -21.93
CA PHE A 311 36.92 20.44 -22.21
C PHE A 311 38.13 20.40 -23.16
N ASP A 312 38.62 21.58 -23.58
CA ASP A 312 39.72 21.69 -24.56
C ASP A 312 40.99 20.94 -24.09
N ASP A 313 41.69 20.28 -25.03
CA ASP A 313 42.91 19.48 -24.81
C ASP A 313 42.80 18.27 -23.86
N HIS A 314 41.59 17.89 -23.45
CA HIS A 314 41.33 16.72 -22.60
C HIS A 314 41.16 15.40 -23.40
N TYR A 315 41.56 14.26 -22.79
CA TYR A 315 41.38 12.90 -23.36
C TYR A 315 40.55 11.98 -22.46
N GLY A 316 40.71 12.03 -21.15
CA GLY A 316 39.99 11.16 -20.21
C GLY A 316 40.47 11.32 -18.77
N TYR A 317 40.01 10.43 -17.89
CA TYR A 317 40.29 10.50 -16.45
C TYR A 317 41.01 9.25 -15.96
N TRP A 318 41.95 9.44 -15.04
CA TRP A 318 42.61 8.33 -14.37
C TRP A 318 41.68 7.62 -13.40
N SER A 319 41.76 6.28 -13.37
CA SER A 319 41.31 5.49 -12.22
C SER A 319 42.46 5.24 -11.24
N SER A 320 42.15 4.80 -10.02
CA SER A 320 43.12 4.29 -9.06
C SER A 320 43.55 2.85 -9.32
N THR A 321 43.00 2.22 -10.35
CA THR A 321 43.25 0.80 -10.62
C THR A 321 44.48 0.63 -11.52
N GLN A 322 45.50 -0.04 -10.99
CA GLN A 322 46.71 -0.45 -11.71
C GLN A 322 46.44 -1.67 -12.60
N ASP A 323 47.02 -1.65 -13.81
CA ASP A 323 47.07 -2.80 -14.72
C ASP A 323 48.37 -3.58 -14.51
N ASP A 324 49.52 -2.89 -14.59
CA ASP A 324 50.85 -3.43 -14.29
C ASP A 324 51.83 -2.33 -13.82
N GLU A 325 53.14 -2.61 -13.73
CA GLU A 325 54.13 -1.63 -13.26
C GLU A 325 54.25 -0.38 -14.14
N ASN A 326 53.81 -0.45 -15.40
CA ASN A 326 53.91 0.59 -16.43
C ASN A 326 52.56 1.25 -16.78
N PHE A 327 51.44 0.54 -16.59
CA PHE A 327 50.12 0.92 -17.06
C PHE A 327 49.08 0.99 -15.94
N ALA A 328 48.10 1.88 -16.09
CA ALA A 328 46.93 1.99 -15.21
C ALA A 328 45.67 2.24 -16.03
N TYR A 329 44.51 1.86 -15.50
CA TYR A 329 43.25 2.03 -16.20
C TYR A 329 42.77 3.49 -16.18
N PHE A 330 42.13 3.89 -17.26
CA PHE A 330 41.54 5.21 -17.44
C PHE A 330 40.21 5.07 -18.19
N GLN A 331 39.42 6.13 -18.21
CA GLN A 331 38.20 6.20 -19.01
C GLN A 331 38.25 7.41 -19.95
N ASP A 332 38.00 7.18 -21.23
CA ASP A 332 37.87 8.22 -22.27
C ASP A 332 36.46 8.81 -22.23
N PHE A 333 36.33 10.11 -21.98
CA PHE A 333 35.07 10.85 -21.95
C PHE A 333 34.78 11.63 -23.24
N LYS A 334 35.72 11.65 -24.20
CA LYS A 334 35.66 12.48 -25.41
C LYS A 334 35.24 11.71 -26.65
N SER A 335 35.67 10.46 -26.79
CA SER A 335 35.50 9.71 -28.04
C SER A 335 34.13 9.03 -28.20
N GLY A 336 33.20 9.26 -27.27
CA GLY A 336 31.86 8.65 -27.29
C GLY A 336 31.90 7.12 -27.14
N GLY A 337 32.87 6.61 -26.38
CA GLY A 337 33.02 5.17 -26.10
C GLY A 337 31.80 4.57 -25.40
N ASN A 338 31.65 3.25 -25.45
CA ASN A 338 30.59 2.58 -24.71
C ASN A 338 30.98 2.51 -23.22
N CYS A 339 30.08 2.88 -22.31
CA CYS A 339 30.42 3.07 -20.88
C CYS A 339 30.72 1.77 -20.10
N THR A 340 30.90 0.63 -20.80
CA THR A 340 31.09 -0.71 -20.22
C THR A 340 32.07 -1.60 -21.00
N ASN A 341 32.83 -1.09 -21.99
CA ASN A 341 33.69 -1.97 -22.80
C ASN A 341 35.19 -1.70 -22.68
N SER A 342 35.84 -2.76 -22.16
CA SER A 342 37.24 -3.17 -22.16
C SER A 342 38.22 -2.20 -21.48
N PRO A 343 38.85 -2.60 -20.37
CA PRO A 343 39.82 -1.76 -19.69
C PRO A 343 40.91 -1.32 -20.66
N GLU A 344 40.91 -0.05 -21.04
CA GLU A 344 42.03 0.55 -21.74
C GLU A 344 43.02 0.99 -20.66
N SER A 345 44.22 0.42 -20.69
CA SER A 345 45.29 0.85 -19.82
C SER A 345 46.19 1.83 -20.56
N TYR A 346 46.62 2.86 -19.84
CA TYR A 346 47.44 3.94 -20.38
C TYR A 346 48.75 4.03 -19.61
N PRO A 347 49.88 4.37 -20.27
CA PRO A 347 51.16 4.48 -19.58
C PRO A 347 51.10 5.50 -18.45
N LYS A 348 51.46 5.08 -17.23
CA LYS A 348 51.39 5.89 -15.99
C LYS A 348 52.12 7.25 -16.06
N ARG A 349 53.07 7.38 -17.00
CA ARG A 349 53.95 8.56 -17.17
C ARG A 349 53.42 9.65 -18.10
N TYR A 350 52.32 9.42 -18.82
CA TYR A 350 51.85 10.38 -19.82
C TYR A 350 50.80 11.35 -19.25
N LEU A 351 50.83 12.58 -19.76
CA LEU A 351 50.14 13.76 -19.22
C LEU A 351 48.91 14.13 -20.07
N TYR A 352 48.03 13.18 -20.38
CA TYR A 352 46.82 13.45 -21.18
C TYR A 352 45.51 13.30 -20.41
N LEU A 353 45.60 12.86 -19.16
CA LEU A 353 44.45 12.53 -18.35
C LEU A 353 44.33 13.47 -17.15
N SER A 354 43.09 13.70 -16.75
CA SER A 354 42.71 14.53 -15.60
C SER A 354 42.26 13.65 -14.43
N VAL A 355 41.92 14.30 -13.31
CA VAL A 355 41.34 13.65 -12.14
C VAL A 355 39.98 14.26 -11.88
N ARG A 356 38.97 13.43 -11.65
CA ARG A 356 37.73 13.83 -10.99
C ARG A 356 37.57 12.89 -9.82
N ALA A 357 37.68 13.44 -8.62
CA ALA A 357 37.65 12.63 -7.42
C ALA A 357 36.22 12.22 -7.07
N VAL A 358 36.13 11.19 -6.24
CA VAL A 358 34.87 10.70 -5.69
C VAL A 358 34.99 10.62 -4.17
N ARG A 359 33.86 10.66 -3.47
CA ARG A 359 33.80 10.38 -2.02
C ARG A 359 32.55 9.57 -1.69
N ALA A 360 32.59 8.89 -0.55
CA ALA A 360 31.41 8.22 0.00
C ALA A 360 30.61 9.20 0.88
N PHE A 361 29.31 8.97 0.98
CA PHE A 361 28.40 9.67 1.88
C PHE A 361 27.53 8.68 2.65
#